data_AF-A0A9D9L9Q3-F1
#
_entry.id   AF-A0A9D9L9Q3-F1
#
_cell.length_a   1.000
_cell.length_b   1.000
_cell.length_c   1.000
_cell.angle_alpha   90.00
_cell.angle_beta   90.00
_cell.angle_gamma   90.00
#
_symmetry.space_group_name_H-M   'P 1'
#
loop_
_entity.id
_entity.type
_entity.pdbx_description
1 polymer ?
#
loop_
_entity_poly.entity_id
_entity_poly.type
_entity_poly.pdbx_seq_one_letter_code
_entity_poly.pdbx_strand_id
1 'polypeptide(L)'
;MTTELPINTIIVAAGTSARFGTDKMLAPLGDLPVFLHSVRNFLPVSQRLVLVVPPGREEDFAALARQHGLLAAQMSIVAGGDTRTDSVRQGLQGLGDSASGLVAIHDAARPLASADLLLALADLAAKTGGAAPAKPMTNTVLRTDDQNLVLEALSRENLWEIETPQVFVLPILQEAFAALSG
;
A
#
# COMPACT_ATOMS: atom_id res chain seq x y z
N MET A 1 -13.73 -12.55 -16.87
CA MET A 1 -12.46 -13.28 -17.08
C MET A 1 -11.51 -12.76 -16.02
N THR A 2 -11.42 -13.47 -14.91
CA THR A 2 -10.47 -13.20 -13.82
C THR A 2 -9.05 -13.46 -14.30
N THR A 3 -8.11 -12.56 -14.02
CA THR A 3 -6.68 -12.76 -14.28
C THR A 3 -6.16 -14.13 -13.83
N GLU A 4 -5.44 -14.82 -14.70
CA GLU A 4 -4.76 -16.10 -14.39
C GLU A 4 -3.50 -15.93 -13.51
N LEU A 5 -3.05 -14.69 -13.29
CA LEU A 5 -1.87 -14.42 -12.47
C LEU A 5 -2.23 -14.33 -10.98
N PRO A 6 -1.44 -14.95 -10.09
CA PRO A 6 -1.62 -14.79 -8.65
C PRO A 6 -1.40 -13.33 -8.23
N ILE A 7 -2.21 -12.86 -7.28
CA ILE A 7 -2.12 -11.51 -6.73
C ILE A 7 -1.42 -11.60 -5.37
N ASN A 8 -0.32 -10.88 -5.21
CA ASN A 8 0.32 -10.68 -3.91
C ASN A 8 0.01 -9.26 -3.41
N THR A 9 -0.06 -9.06 -2.10
CA THR A 9 -0.38 -7.75 -1.52
C THR A 9 0.65 -7.37 -0.47
N ILE A 10 1.14 -6.14 -0.54
CA ILE A 10 1.98 -5.50 0.47
C ILE A 10 1.17 -4.34 1.06
N ILE A 11 0.88 -4.42 2.35
CA ILE A 11 0.19 -3.36 3.11
C ILE A 11 1.24 -2.63 3.93
N VAL A 12 1.45 -1.34 3.64
CA VAL A 12 2.41 -0.50 4.37
C VAL A 12 1.69 0.23 5.50
N ALA A 13 2.03 -0.16 6.73
CA ALA A 13 1.58 0.44 8.00
C ALA A 13 2.75 1.05 8.80
N ALA A 14 3.97 1.07 8.26
CA ALA A 14 5.18 1.56 8.93
C ALA A 14 5.31 3.10 9.01
N GLY A 15 4.37 3.86 8.44
CA GLY A 15 4.42 5.33 8.44
C GLY A 15 4.25 5.90 9.84
N THR A 16 5.09 6.87 10.22
CA THR A 16 4.96 7.57 11.50
C THR A 16 3.72 8.48 11.46
N SER A 17 2.79 8.26 12.38
CA SER A 17 1.57 9.08 12.54
C SER A 17 1.89 10.44 13.19
N ALA A 18 2.96 11.11 12.76
CA ALA A 18 3.53 12.30 13.39
C ALA A 18 2.52 13.47 13.53
N ARG A 19 1.48 13.50 12.68
CA ARG A 19 0.41 14.51 12.70
C ARG A 19 -0.82 14.12 13.52
N PHE A 20 -0.88 12.89 14.05
CA PHE A 20 -2.08 12.32 14.65
C PHE A 20 -1.99 12.14 16.18
N GLY A 21 -0.85 12.42 16.81
CA GLY A 21 -0.66 12.37 18.27
C GLY A 21 -0.70 10.97 18.90
N THR A 22 -1.39 10.02 18.27
CA THR A 22 -1.45 8.58 18.58
C THR A 22 -1.15 7.75 17.33
N ASP A 23 -0.80 6.47 17.50
CA ASP A 23 -0.57 5.55 16.36
C ASP A 23 -1.87 5.33 15.58
N LYS A 24 -2.05 6.05 14.47
CA LYS A 24 -3.27 6.06 13.64
C LYS A 24 -3.60 4.65 13.13
N MET A 25 -2.60 3.80 12.93
CA MET A 25 -2.85 2.45 12.41
C MET A 25 -3.60 1.59 13.42
N LEU A 26 -3.36 1.83 14.71
CA LEU A 26 -3.97 1.10 15.82
C LEU A 26 -5.27 1.75 16.33
N ALA A 27 -5.58 2.96 15.86
CA ALA A 27 -6.81 3.64 16.22
C ALA A 27 -8.03 2.82 15.72
N PRO A 28 -9.11 2.71 16.52
CA PRO A 28 -10.31 2.01 16.10
C PRO A 28 -11.06 2.79 15.02
N LEU A 29 -11.58 2.08 14.03
CA LEU A 29 -12.51 2.55 13.03
C LEU A 29 -13.70 1.58 12.99
N GLY A 30 -14.74 1.88 13.76
CA GLY A 30 -15.81 0.90 13.99
C GLY A 30 -15.30 -0.27 14.84
N ASP A 31 -15.40 -1.49 14.32
CA ASP A 31 -15.08 -2.73 15.03
C ASP A 31 -13.61 -3.17 14.90
N LEU A 32 -12.84 -2.54 14.01
CA LEU A 32 -11.45 -2.91 13.72
C LEU A 32 -10.50 -1.71 13.85
N PRO A 33 -9.23 -1.94 14.23
CA PRO A 33 -8.14 -1.02 13.97
C PRO A 33 -8.03 -0.67 12.48
N VAL A 34 -7.61 0.56 12.16
CA VAL A 34 -7.50 1.08 10.78
C VAL A 34 -6.77 0.11 9.83
N PHE A 35 -5.63 -0.46 10.24
CA PHE A 35 -4.88 -1.37 9.36
C PHE A 35 -5.63 -2.67 9.05
N LEU A 36 -6.44 -3.18 9.99
CA LEU A 36 -7.15 -4.45 9.85
C LEU A 36 -8.28 -4.39 8.82
N HIS A 37 -8.81 -3.22 8.49
CA HIS A 37 -9.74 -3.11 7.36
C HIS A 37 -9.08 -3.48 6.04
N SER A 38 -7.84 -3.02 5.81
CA SER A 38 -7.09 -3.34 4.59
C SER A 38 -6.74 -4.83 4.55
N VAL A 39 -6.32 -5.41 5.69
CA VAL A 39 -6.05 -6.85 5.81
C VAL A 39 -7.32 -7.66 5.52
N ARG A 40 -8.45 -7.34 6.17
CA ARG A 40 -9.75 -8.00 5.97
C ARG A 40 -10.18 -7.99 4.49
N ASN A 41 -10.01 -6.86 3.81
CA ASN A 41 -10.46 -6.71 2.43
C ASN A 41 -9.54 -7.44 1.44
N PHE A 42 -8.23 -7.47 1.67
CA PHE A 42 -7.28 -7.98 0.68
C PHE A 42 -6.81 -9.41 0.92
N LEU A 43 -6.81 -9.88 2.18
CA LEU A 43 -6.39 -11.23 2.51
C LEU A 43 -7.11 -12.32 1.71
N PRO A 44 -8.45 -12.27 1.50
CA PRO A 44 -9.17 -13.32 0.75
C PRO A 44 -8.81 -13.42 -0.73
N VAL A 45 -8.27 -12.35 -1.32
CA VAL A 45 -7.92 -12.28 -2.75
C VAL A 45 -6.41 -12.35 -3.01
N SER A 46 -5.60 -12.43 -1.96
CA SER A 46 -4.14 -12.42 -2.05
C SER A 46 -3.57 -13.83 -1.87
N GLN A 47 -2.71 -14.28 -2.79
CA GLN A 47 -1.91 -15.50 -2.62
C GLN A 47 -0.93 -15.36 -1.46
N ARG A 48 -0.31 -14.18 -1.31
CA ARG A 48 0.53 -13.81 -0.17
C ARG A 48 0.20 -12.38 0.25
N LEU A 49 0.13 -12.13 1.55
CA LEU A 49 -0.05 -10.80 2.11
C LEU A 49 1.12 -10.46 3.04
N VAL A 50 1.84 -9.38 2.76
CA VAL A 50 2.91 -8.88 3.62
C VAL A 50 2.43 -7.60 4.28
N LEU A 51 2.30 -7.61 5.60
CA LEU A 51 2.03 -6.43 6.39
C LEU A 51 3.36 -5.84 6.89
N VAL A 52 3.68 -4.65 6.40
CA VAL A 52 4.91 -3.93 6.76
C VAL A 52 4.59 -2.95 7.88
N VAL A 53 5.19 -3.13 9.05
CA VAL A 53 4.87 -2.37 10.27
C VAL A 53 6.10 -1.63 10.79
N PRO A 54 5.97 -0.68 11.75
CA PRO A 54 7.15 -0.04 12.33
C PRO A 54 8.07 -1.09 12.98
N PRO A 55 9.41 -0.97 12.82
CA PRO A 55 10.36 -1.90 13.44
C PRO A 55 10.14 -2.05 14.96
N GLY A 56 10.17 -3.30 15.45
CA GLY A 56 9.95 -3.62 16.86
C GLY A 56 8.48 -3.69 17.28
N ARG A 57 7.52 -3.54 16.34
CA ARG A 57 6.07 -3.63 16.59
C ARG A 57 5.42 -4.86 15.94
N GLU A 58 6.20 -5.78 15.38
CA GLU A 58 5.71 -6.93 14.64
C GLU A 58 4.74 -7.79 15.45
N GLU A 59 5.09 -8.11 16.70
CA GLU A 59 4.20 -8.91 17.56
C GLU A 59 2.95 -8.15 18.00
N ASP A 60 3.01 -6.83 18.18
CA ASP A 60 1.81 -6.03 18.52
C ASP A 60 0.76 -6.12 17.41
N PHE A 61 1.20 -5.96 16.15
CA PHE A 61 0.33 -6.09 14.99
C PHE A 61 -0.13 -7.54 14.78
N ALA A 62 0.75 -8.53 15.03
CA ALA A 62 0.39 -9.94 14.97
C ALA A 62 -0.66 -10.31 16.02
N ALA A 63 -0.53 -9.83 17.25
CA ALA A 63 -1.46 -10.07 18.35
C ALA A 63 -2.84 -9.49 18.03
N LEU A 64 -2.91 -8.26 17.50
CA LEU A 64 -4.16 -7.65 17.05
C LEU A 64 -4.80 -8.41 15.89
N ALA A 65 -4.02 -8.76 14.87
CA ALA A 65 -4.53 -9.57 13.75
C ALA A 65 -5.09 -10.92 14.25
N ARG A 66 -4.40 -11.56 15.20
CA ARG A 66 -4.81 -12.83 15.82
C ARG A 66 -6.10 -12.67 16.63
N GLN A 67 -6.20 -11.63 17.45
CA GLN A 67 -7.38 -11.31 18.26
C GLN A 67 -8.63 -11.15 17.40
N HIS A 68 -8.49 -10.58 16.21
CA HIS A 68 -9.59 -10.37 15.25
C HIS A 68 -9.75 -11.52 14.24
N GLY A 69 -9.01 -12.63 14.37
CA GLY A 69 -9.12 -13.78 13.45
C GLY A 69 -8.62 -13.51 12.03
N LEU A 70 -7.76 -12.50 11.85
CA LEU A 70 -7.21 -12.05 10.56
C LEU A 70 -5.73 -12.43 10.37
N LEU A 71 -5.12 -13.11 11.34
CA LEU A 71 -3.80 -13.71 11.16
C LEU A 71 -3.96 -15.06 10.42
N ALA A 72 -3.34 -15.18 9.24
CA ALA A 72 -3.45 -16.35 8.38
C ALA A 72 -2.08 -16.87 7.91
N ALA A 73 -2.03 -18.13 7.48
CA ALA A 73 -0.77 -18.78 7.07
C ALA A 73 -0.11 -18.12 5.85
N GLN A 74 -0.88 -17.49 4.96
CA GLN A 74 -0.38 -16.76 3.80
C GLN A 74 0.02 -15.30 4.09
N MET A 75 -0.08 -14.90 5.35
CA MET A 75 0.27 -13.56 5.82
C MET A 75 1.63 -13.57 6.53
N SER A 76 2.52 -12.67 6.14
CA SER A 76 3.74 -12.36 6.87
C SER A 76 3.69 -10.93 7.41
N ILE A 77 4.37 -10.70 8.53
CA ILE A 77 4.51 -9.38 9.15
C ILE A 77 5.99 -9.08 9.23
N VAL A 78 6.41 -7.94 8.69
CA VAL A 78 7.83 -7.57 8.59
C VAL A 78 8.05 -6.13 9.05
N ALA A 79 9.24 -5.83 9.55
CA ALA A 79 9.68 -4.46 9.81
C ALA A 79 9.78 -3.66 8.51
N GLY A 80 9.26 -2.43 8.53
CA GLY A 80 9.49 -1.42 7.50
C GLY A 80 10.86 -0.78 7.60
N GLY A 81 11.15 0.12 6.65
CA GLY A 81 12.36 0.95 6.64
C GLY A 81 12.07 2.42 6.94
N ASP A 82 13.11 3.25 6.86
CA ASP A 82 13.04 4.69 7.21
C ASP A 82 12.12 5.48 6.29
N THR A 83 12.02 5.07 5.02
CA THR A 83 11.10 5.67 4.05
C THR A 83 9.98 4.72 3.66
N ARG A 84 8.92 5.26 3.04
CA ARG A 84 7.88 4.45 2.40
C ARG A 84 8.48 3.52 1.35
N THR A 85 9.45 4.00 0.56
CA THR A 85 10.12 3.19 -0.46
C THR A 85 10.87 2.03 0.18
N ASP A 86 11.61 2.26 1.26
CA ASP A 86 12.32 1.18 1.98
C ASP A 86 11.33 0.18 2.58
N SER A 87 10.21 0.66 3.13
CA SER A 87 9.14 -0.22 3.62
C SER A 87 8.55 -1.11 2.50
N VAL A 88 8.36 -0.57 1.29
CA VAL A 88 7.95 -1.39 0.13
C VAL A 88 9.04 -2.40 -0.25
N ARG A 89 10.32 -2.02 -0.19
CA ARG A 89 11.45 -2.93 -0.43
C ARG A 89 11.45 -4.10 0.56
N GLN A 90 11.22 -3.85 1.85
CA GLN A 90 11.07 -4.89 2.87
C GLN A 90 9.85 -5.78 2.60
N GLY A 91 8.74 -5.18 2.19
CA GLY A 91 7.54 -5.91 1.78
C GLY A 91 7.80 -6.86 0.59
N LEU A 92 8.53 -6.40 -0.42
CA LEU A 92 8.90 -7.20 -1.59
C LEU A 92 9.80 -8.38 -1.21
N GLN A 93 10.77 -8.17 -0.31
CA GLN A 93 11.58 -9.27 0.24
C GLN A 93 10.72 -10.25 1.04
N GLY A 94 9.75 -9.75 1.82
CA GLY A 94 8.83 -10.57 2.62
C GLY A 94 7.88 -11.47 1.82
N LEU A 95 7.74 -11.25 0.51
CA LEU A 95 7.02 -12.16 -0.39
C LEU A 95 7.78 -13.47 -0.64
N GLY A 96 9.11 -13.43 -0.51
CA GLY A 96 10.01 -14.54 -0.79
C GLY A 96 10.24 -14.80 -2.29
N ASP A 97 11.31 -15.53 -2.59
CA ASP A 97 11.80 -15.76 -3.97
C ASP A 97 10.86 -16.57 -4.86
N SER A 98 9.90 -17.28 -4.26
CA SER A 98 8.88 -18.07 -4.98
C SER A 98 7.63 -17.25 -5.35
N ALA A 99 7.64 -15.93 -5.11
CA ALA A 99 6.56 -15.05 -5.52
C ALA A 99 6.57 -14.78 -7.02
N SER A 100 5.39 -14.77 -7.63
CA SER A 100 5.19 -14.50 -9.05
C SER A 100 3.85 -13.80 -9.27
N GLY A 101 3.58 -13.39 -10.51
CA GLY A 101 2.32 -12.75 -10.89
C GLY A 101 2.32 -11.25 -10.62
N LEU A 102 1.27 -10.78 -9.95
CA LEU A 102 1.03 -9.37 -9.66
C LEU A 102 1.38 -9.04 -8.20
N VAL A 103 1.69 -7.78 -7.94
CA VAL A 103 1.90 -7.25 -6.60
C VAL A 103 1.16 -5.93 -6.43
N ALA A 104 0.36 -5.85 -5.38
CA ALA A 104 -0.39 -4.67 -4.98
C ALA A 104 0.28 -3.99 -3.78
N ILE A 105 0.61 -2.71 -3.89
CA ILE A 105 1.14 -1.89 -2.80
C ILE A 105 0.02 -1.00 -2.28
N HIS A 106 -0.34 -1.15 -1.01
CA HIS A 106 -1.42 -0.40 -0.38
C HIS A 106 -0.98 0.32 0.89
N ASP A 107 -1.48 1.53 1.11
CA ASP A 107 -1.24 2.25 2.37
C ASP A 107 -2.34 1.88 3.37
N ALA A 108 -1.97 1.32 4.53
CA ALA A 108 -2.92 0.91 5.57
C ALA A 108 -3.80 2.08 6.07
N ALA A 109 -3.33 3.33 5.91
CA ALA A 109 -4.07 4.54 6.24
C ALA A 109 -5.32 4.80 5.35
N ARG A 110 -5.57 3.95 4.36
CA ARG A 110 -6.72 4.00 3.44
C ARG A 110 -7.61 2.75 3.64
N PRO A 111 -8.33 2.67 4.76
CA PRO A 111 -9.04 1.45 5.17
C PRO A 111 -10.24 1.08 4.29
N LEU A 112 -10.67 1.97 3.40
CA LEU A 112 -11.89 1.82 2.60
C LEU A 112 -11.66 1.22 1.21
N ALA A 113 -10.42 0.88 0.85
CA ALA A 113 -10.14 0.20 -0.41
C ALA A 113 -10.72 -1.23 -0.38
N SER A 114 -11.62 -1.54 -1.30
CA SER A 114 -12.34 -2.81 -1.40
C SER A 114 -11.56 -3.88 -2.16
N ALA A 115 -11.90 -5.15 -1.94
CA ALA A 115 -11.41 -6.27 -2.73
C ALA A 115 -11.71 -6.10 -4.24
N ASP A 116 -12.91 -5.64 -4.59
CA ASP A 116 -13.33 -5.44 -5.98
C ASP A 116 -12.45 -4.42 -6.71
N LEU A 117 -12.09 -3.32 -6.03
CA LEU A 117 -11.14 -2.33 -6.54
C LEU A 117 -9.77 -2.99 -6.84
N LEU A 118 -9.25 -3.79 -5.90
CA LEU A 118 -7.98 -4.48 -6.09
C LEU A 118 -8.03 -5.46 -7.27
N LEU A 119 -9.11 -6.24 -7.40
CA LEU A 119 -9.31 -7.16 -8.52
C LEU A 119 -9.39 -6.43 -9.87
N ALA A 120 -10.13 -5.32 -9.94
CA ALA A 120 -10.21 -4.52 -11.17
C ALA A 120 -8.86 -3.92 -11.58
N LEU A 121 -8.06 -3.47 -10.60
CA LEU A 121 -6.70 -2.98 -10.85
C LEU A 121 -5.76 -4.10 -11.28
N ALA A 122 -5.90 -5.30 -10.71
CA ALA A 122 -5.14 -6.48 -11.13
C ALA A 122 -5.43 -6.87 -12.59
N ASP A 123 -6.71 -6.89 -12.97
CA ASP A 123 -7.15 -7.15 -14.35
C ASP A 123 -6.57 -6.14 -15.36
N LEU A 124 -6.41 -4.87 -14.93
CA LEU A 124 -5.79 -3.84 -15.77
C LEU A 124 -4.27 -3.99 -15.80
N ALA A 125 -3.62 -4.15 -14.64
CA ALA A 125 -2.16 -4.29 -14.52
C ALA A 125 -1.62 -5.49 -15.30
N ALA A 126 -2.38 -6.60 -15.36
CA ALA A 126 -2.01 -7.76 -16.18
C ALA A 126 -1.90 -7.44 -17.68
N LYS A 127 -2.62 -6.41 -18.17
CA LYS A 127 -2.63 -5.99 -19.58
C LYS A 127 -1.65 -4.86 -19.86
N THR A 128 -1.38 -4.00 -18.87
CA THR A 128 -0.64 -2.75 -19.04
C THR A 128 0.72 -2.73 -18.32
N GLY A 129 1.04 -3.75 -17.53
CA GLY A 129 2.22 -3.80 -16.67
C GLY A 129 2.01 -3.14 -15.30
N GLY A 130 1.08 -2.19 -15.19
CA GLY A 130 0.71 -1.56 -13.93
C GLY A 130 -0.59 -0.74 -13.99
N ALA A 131 -1.24 -0.59 -12.83
CA ALA A 131 -2.50 0.13 -12.67
C ALA A 131 -2.62 0.73 -11.27
N ALA A 132 -3.24 1.90 -11.17
CA ALA A 132 -3.52 2.56 -9.90
C ALA A 132 -4.83 3.35 -9.98
N PRO A 133 -5.60 3.46 -8.88
CA PRO A 133 -6.71 4.38 -8.80
C PRO A 133 -6.16 5.81 -8.70
N ALA A 134 -6.89 6.74 -9.30
CA ALA A 134 -6.59 8.16 -9.19
C ALA A 134 -7.90 8.95 -9.18
N LYS A 135 -7.87 10.16 -8.64
CA LYS A 135 -8.99 11.11 -8.69
C LYS A 135 -8.57 12.43 -9.32
N PRO A 136 -9.47 13.15 -10.01
CA PRO A 136 -9.15 14.48 -10.52
C PRO A 136 -8.75 15.42 -9.37
N MET A 137 -7.74 16.23 -9.62
CA MET A 137 -7.29 17.23 -8.65
C MET A 137 -8.33 18.35 -8.54
N THR A 138 -8.84 18.58 -7.32
CA THR A 138 -9.92 19.55 -7.05
C THR A 138 -9.51 20.68 -6.13
N ASN A 139 -8.36 20.57 -5.47
CA ASN A 139 -7.79 21.64 -4.66
C ASN A 139 -7.07 22.67 -5.56
N THR A 140 -6.93 23.89 -5.07
CA THR A 140 -6.06 24.89 -5.71
C THR A 140 -4.60 24.50 -5.48
N VAL A 141 -3.81 24.46 -6.54
CA VAL A 141 -2.36 24.19 -6.45
C VAL A 141 -1.61 25.49 -6.67
N LEU A 142 -0.70 25.79 -5.76
CA LEU A 142 0.15 26.97 -5.83
C LEU A 142 1.61 26.52 -5.94
N ARG A 143 2.38 27.20 -6.78
CA ARG A 143 3.85 27.12 -6.72
C ARG A 143 4.34 28.20 -5.77
N THR A 144 5.25 27.85 -4.86
CA THR A 144 5.89 28.80 -3.96
C THR A 144 7.40 28.87 -4.20
N ASP A 145 8.04 29.91 -3.70
CA ASP A 145 9.50 29.96 -3.53
C ASP A 145 9.93 29.28 -2.22
N ASP A 146 11.24 29.31 -1.95
CA ASP A 146 11.86 28.76 -0.73
C ASP A 146 11.45 29.51 0.56
N GLN A 147 10.83 30.67 0.44
CA GLN A 147 10.29 31.46 1.54
C GLN A 147 8.79 31.22 1.76
N ASN A 148 8.20 30.26 1.03
CA ASN A 148 6.77 29.94 1.01
C ASN A 148 5.87 31.09 0.51
N LEU A 149 6.42 32.02 -0.27
CA LEU A 149 5.62 33.04 -0.95
C LEU A 149 5.04 32.46 -2.24
N VAL A 150 3.75 32.74 -2.49
CA VAL A 150 3.04 32.27 -3.68
C VAL A 150 3.61 32.94 -4.93
N LEU A 151 4.13 32.15 -5.86
CA LEU A 151 4.62 32.60 -7.16
C LEU A 151 3.51 32.59 -8.21
N GLU A 152 2.75 31.50 -8.29
CA GLU A 152 1.66 31.34 -9.26
C GLU A 152 0.64 30.30 -8.79
N ALA A 153 -0.58 30.36 -9.35
CA ALA A 153 -1.55 29.28 -9.28
C ALA A 153 -1.39 28.37 -10.51
N LEU A 154 -1.21 27.07 -10.29
CA LEU A 154 -1.07 26.10 -11.36
C LEU A 154 -2.44 25.63 -11.86
N SER A 155 -2.57 25.45 -13.17
CA SER A 155 -3.73 24.77 -13.75
C SER A 155 -3.76 23.32 -13.29
N ARG A 156 -4.93 22.86 -12.86
CA ARG A 156 -5.20 21.47 -12.49
C ARG A 156 -5.90 20.68 -13.60
N GLU A 157 -6.01 21.28 -14.79
CA GLU A 157 -6.55 20.60 -15.97
C GLU A 157 -5.70 19.36 -16.28
N ASN A 158 -6.35 18.20 -16.44
CA ASN A 158 -5.69 16.92 -16.67
C ASN A 158 -4.71 16.47 -15.56
N LEU A 159 -4.75 17.06 -14.36
CA LEU A 159 -3.99 16.60 -13.20
C LEU A 159 -4.83 15.68 -12.32
N TRP A 160 -4.22 14.57 -11.90
CA TRP A 160 -4.84 13.55 -11.09
C TRP A 160 -3.98 13.25 -9.87
N GLU A 161 -4.63 13.05 -8.72
CA GLU A 161 -4.00 12.57 -7.50
C GLU A 161 -4.04 11.04 -7.49
N ILE A 162 -2.86 10.42 -7.50
CA ILE A 162 -2.75 8.96 -7.43
C ILE A 162 -3.08 8.48 -6.02
N GLU A 163 -3.79 7.37 -5.94
CA GLU A 163 -4.20 6.71 -4.70
C GLU A 163 -3.61 5.28 -4.65
N THR A 164 -3.92 4.53 -3.59
CA THR A 164 -3.54 3.10 -3.47
C THR A 164 -4.80 2.26 -3.28
N PRO A 165 -4.82 0.97 -3.71
CA PRO A 165 -3.68 0.12 -4.10
C PRO A 165 -3.03 0.47 -5.44
N GLN A 166 -1.71 0.35 -5.56
CA GLN A 166 -0.98 0.40 -6.83
C GLN A 166 -0.55 -1.01 -7.21
N VAL A 167 -0.99 -1.52 -8.35
CA VAL A 167 -0.77 -2.91 -8.78
C VAL A 167 0.20 -2.94 -9.94
N PHE A 168 1.18 -3.83 -9.88
CA PHE A 168 2.20 -4.01 -10.91
C PHE A 168 2.41 -5.49 -11.22
N VAL A 169 2.90 -5.78 -12.42
CA VAL A 169 3.55 -7.06 -12.70
C VAL A 169 4.82 -7.15 -11.84
N LEU A 170 4.94 -8.20 -11.03
CA LEU A 170 5.97 -8.28 -9.99
C LEU A 170 7.40 -8.14 -10.54
N PRO A 171 7.80 -8.83 -11.63
CA PRO A 171 9.11 -8.61 -12.25
C PRO A 171 9.41 -7.14 -12.61
N ILE A 172 8.44 -6.42 -13.17
CA ILE A 172 8.61 -5.00 -13.54
C ILE A 172 8.92 -4.17 -12.30
N LEU A 173 8.19 -4.39 -11.21
CA LEU A 173 8.41 -3.65 -9.97
C LEU A 173 9.76 -4.01 -9.33
N GLN A 174 10.14 -5.29 -9.35
CA GLN A 174 11.44 -5.74 -8.84
C GLN A 174 12.61 -5.11 -9.60
N GLU A 175 12.54 -5.06 -10.93
CA GLU A 175 13.52 -4.38 -11.78
C GLU A 175 13.61 -2.89 -11.45
N ALA A 176 12.47 -2.21 -11.29
CA ALA A 176 12.45 -0.80 -10.89
C ALA A 176 13.12 -0.57 -9.52
N PHE A 177 12.86 -1.44 -8.54
CA PHE A 177 13.49 -1.36 -7.22
C PHE A 177 14.97 -1.71 -7.20
N ALA A 178 15.43 -2.57 -8.12
CA ALA A 178 16.85 -2.84 -8.32
C ALA A 178 17.56 -1.60 -8.87
N ALA A 179 16.94 -0.89 -9.83
CA ALA A 179 17.48 0.32 -10.45
C ALA A 179 17.51 1.55 -9.51
N LEU A 180 16.72 1.57 -8.43
CA LEU A 180 16.78 2.61 -7.38
C LEU A 180 18.10 2.58 -6.58
N SER A 181 18.93 1.56 -6.77
CA SER A 181 20.25 1.47 -6.15
C SER A 181 21.26 2.29 -6.97
N GLY A 182 21.08 3.62 -6.96
CA GLY A 182 21.91 4.60 -7.67
C GLY A 182 21.87 5.95 -6.97
#